data_AF-A0A2I0JM88-F1
#
_entry.id   AF-A0A2I0JM88-F1
#
_cell.length_a   1.000
_cell.length_b   1.000
_cell.length_c   1.000
_cell.angle_alpha   90.00
_cell.angle_beta   90.00
_cell.angle_gamma   90.00
#
_symmetry.space_group_name_H-M   'P 1'
#
loop_
_entity.id
_entity.type
_entity.pdbx_description
1 polymer ?
#
loop_
_entity_poly.entity_id
_entity_poly.type
_entity_poly.pdbx_seq_one_letter_code
_entity_poly.pdbx_strand_id
1 'polypeptide(L)'
;MGSVAKKGLQQYLLQLQQHPLRTKAITAGVLSAVSDVTAQKLSGIQKLQLKRLALKVLLGFAYLGPFGHYLHVILEKIFKGKKDSKTVAKKVVLEQLTSSPWNNLLFMIYYGLVVEEIRYQFSWLSEL
;
A
#
# COMPACT_ATOMS: atom_id res chain seq x y z
N MET A 1 -25.70 -9.74 -12.64
CA MET A 1 -24.34 -9.52 -12.06
C MET A 1 -24.01 -8.05 -11.79
N GLY A 2 -24.40 -7.09 -12.65
CA GLY A 2 -24.08 -5.66 -12.44
C GLY A 2 -24.73 -4.98 -11.22
N SER A 3 -25.84 -5.50 -10.68
CA SER A 3 -26.53 -4.91 -9.52
C SER A 3 -25.79 -5.12 -8.20
N VAL A 4 -25.17 -6.29 -8.00
CA VAL A 4 -24.42 -6.62 -6.77
C VAL A 4 -23.12 -5.83 -6.70
N ALA A 5 -22.39 -5.74 -7.82
CA ALA A 5 -21.17 -4.94 -7.91
C ALA A 5 -21.44 -3.45 -7.64
N LYS A 6 -22.54 -2.90 -8.19
CA LYS A 6 -22.95 -1.51 -7.93
C LYS A 6 -23.29 -1.29 -6.44
N LYS A 7 -24.05 -2.19 -5.82
CA LYS A 7 -24.37 -2.13 -4.39
C LYS A 7 -23.11 -2.19 -3.52
N GLY A 8 -22.18 -3.09 -3.83
CA GLY A 8 -20.91 -3.21 -3.13
C GLY A 8 -20.06 -1.94 -3.25
N LEU A 9 -19.94 -1.38 -4.46
CA LEU A 9 -19.23 -0.11 -4.68
C LEU A 9 -19.86 1.04 -3.89
N GLN A 10 -21.19 1.13 -3.87
CA GLN A 10 -21.90 2.17 -3.13
C GLN A 10 -21.65 2.05 -1.61
N GLN A 11 -21.67 0.83 -1.06
CA GLN A 11 -21.33 0.60 0.35
C GLN A 11 -19.87 0.94 0.67
N TYR A 12 -18.93 0.59 -0.22
CA TYR A 12 -17.53 0.99 -0.09
C TYR A 12 -17.38 2.51 -0.06
N LEU A 13 -18.04 3.22 -1.00
CA LEU A 13 -17.98 4.68 -1.06
C LEU A 13 -18.58 5.34 0.19
N LEU A 14 -19.66 4.79 0.74
CA LEU A 14 -20.23 5.20 2.02
C LEU A 14 -19.23 5.06 3.16
N GLN A 15 -18.59 3.89 3.29
CA GLN A 15 -17.57 3.64 4.30
C GLN A 15 -16.32 4.52 4.12
N LEU A 16 -15.97 4.84 2.87
CA LEU A 16 -14.87 5.73 2.55
C LEU A 16 -15.15 7.17 3.01
N GLN A 17 -16.41 7.63 2.93
CA GLN A 17 -16.81 8.95 3.42
C GLN A 17 -16.93 9.00 4.95
N GLN A 18 -17.52 7.97 5.57
CA GLN A 18 -17.76 7.93 7.02
C GLN A 18 -16.48 7.63 7.83
N HIS A 19 -15.62 6.75 7.33
CA HIS A 19 -14.43 6.27 8.02
C HIS A 19 -13.20 6.26 7.10
N PRO A 20 -12.76 7.43 6.59
CA PRO A 20 -11.76 7.52 5.52
C PRO A 20 -10.41 6.89 5.88
N LEU A 21 -9.94 7.07 7.12
CA LEU A 21 -8.66 6.50 7.56
C LEU A 21 -8.71 4.97 7.61
N ARG A 22 -9.77 4.40 8.21
CA ARG A 22 -9.93 2.95 8.35
C ARG A 22 -10.08 2.28 6.99
N THR A 23 -10.95 2.83 6.14
CA THR A 23 -11.22 2.27 4.82
C THR A 23 -9.98 2.31 3.93
N LYS A 24 -9.20 3.40 3.96
CA LYS A 24 -7.92 3.49 3.22
C LYS A 24 -6.85 2.55 3.77
N ALA A 25 -6.73 2.42 5.09
CA ALA A 25 -5.80 1.48 5.73
C ALA A 25 -6.10 0.02 5.37
N ILE A 26 -7.36 -0.40 5.48
CA ILE A 26 -7.78 -1.75 5.08
C ILE A 26 -7.51 -1.99 3.60
N THR A 27 -7.86 -1.02 2.74
CA THR A 27 -7.61 -1.11 1.29
C THR A 27 -6.12 -1.26 1.00
N ALA A 28 -5.26 -0.48 1.65
CA ALA A 28 -3.81 -0.55 1.49
C ALA A 28 -3.25 -1.90 1.96
N GLY A 29 -3.70 -2.43 3.10
CA GLY A 29 -3.33 -3.77 3.58
C GLY A 29 -3.70 -4.88 2.60
N VAL A 30 -4.91 -4.85 2.04
CA VAL A 30 -5.38 -5.82 1.04
C VAL A 30 -4.54 -5.73 -0.24
N LEU A 31 -4.27 -4.51 -0.74
CA LEU A 31 -3.43 -4.30 -1.93
C LEU A 31 -2.00 -4.83 -1.70
N SER A 32 -1.42 -4.58 -0.52
CA SER A 32 -0.12 -5.13 -0.14
C SER A 32 -0.13 -6.66 -0.08
N ALA A 33 -1.23 -7.27 0.41
CA ALA A 33 -1.40 -8.72 0.42
C ALA A 33 -1.37 -9.31 -1.00
N VAL A 34 -2.20 -8.76 -1.90
CA VAL A 34 -2.31 -9.22 -3.29
C VAL A 34 -0.98 -9.02 -4.02
N SER A 35 -0.34 -7.87 -3.82
CA SER A 35 0.98 -7.57 -4.41
C SER A 35 2.03 -8.58 -3.98
N ASP A 36 2.12 -8.90 -2.69
CA ASP A 36 3.10 -9.87 -2.20
C ASP A 36 2.81 -11.30 -2.65
N VAL A 37 1.56 -11.76 -2.57
CA VAL A 37 1.17 -13.09 -3.07
C VAL A 37 1.53 -13.23 -4.55
N THR A 38 1.25 -12.20 -5.35
CA THR A 38 1.59 -12.19 -6.78
C THR A 38 3.11 -12.22 -6.98
N ALA A 39 3.87 -11.40 -6.25
CA ALA A 39 5.32 -11.38 -6.32
C ALA A 39 5.94 -12.74 -5.93
N GLN A 40 5.47 -13.37 -4.85
CA GLN A 40 5.94 -14.69 -4.42
C GLN A 40 5.72 -15.75 -5.49
N LYS A 41 4.54 -15.76 -6.12
CA LYS A 41 4.21 -16.69 -7.21
C LYS A 41 5.08 -16.46 -8.45
N LEU A 42 5.27 -15.21 -8.85
CA LEU A 42 6.10 -14.86 -10.01
C LEU A 42 7.58 -15.16 -9.78
N SER A 43 8.06 -15.08 -8.53
CA SER A 43 9.43 -15.46 -8.16
C SER A 43 9.65 -16.97 -8.00
N GLY A 44 8.64 -17.81 -8.27
CA GLY A 44 8.78 -19.27 -8.23
C GLY A 44 8.80 -19.88 -6.81
N ILE A 45 8.37 -19.14 -5.79
CA ILE A 45 8.30 -19.65 -4.41
C ILE A 45 7.17 -20.68 -4.31
N GLN A 46 7.51 -21.95 -4.06
CA GLN A 46 6.53 -23.05 -4.00
C GLN A 46 5.60 -23.00 -2.78
N LYS A 47 6.08 -22.49 -1.64
CA LYS A 47 5.31 -22.35 -0.40
C LYS A 47 5.18 -20.88 -0.01
N LEU A 48 3.96 -20.38 0.13
CA LEU A 48 3.70 -19.01 0.54
C LEU A 48 4.35 -18.70 1.89
N GLN A 49 5.19 -17.67 1.90
CA GLN A 49 5.86 -17.15 3.09
C GLN A 49 4.89 -16.29 3.88
N LEU A 50 4.09 -16.92 4.75
CA LEU A 50 3.03 -16.24 5.52
C LEU A 50 3.56 -15.12 6.43
N LYS A 51 4.75 -15.28 7.02
CA LYS A 51 5.38 -14.26 7.86
C LYS A 51 5.69 -12.98 7.06
N ARG A 52 6.28 -13.13 5.87
CA ARG A 52 6.57 -12.03 4.94
C ARG A 52 5.29 -11.34 4.47
N LEU A 53 4.27 -12.14 4.13
CA LEU A 53 2.96 -11.65 3.73
C LEU A 53 2.33 -10.81 4.85
N ALA A 54 2.27 -11.34 6.08
CA ALA A 54 1.70 -10.65 7.23
C ALA A 54 2.40 -9.31 7.51
N LEU A 55 3.74 -9.30 7.46
CA LEU A 55 4.50 -8.07 7.68
C LEU A 55 4.25 -7.01 6.60
N LYS A 56 4.15 -7.42 5.32
CA LYS A 56 3.79 -6.51 4.23
C LYS A 56 2.36 -6.00 4.31
N VAL A 57 1.41 -6.84 4.75
CA VAL A 57 0.03 -6.42 5.01
C VAL A 57 -0.04 -5.40 6.14
N LEU A 58 0.68 -5.65 7.24
CA LEU A 58 0.80 -4.70 8.34
C LEU A 58 1.44 -3.40 7.90
N LEU A 59 2.47 -3.44 7.06
CA LEU A 59 3.09 -2.25 6.48
C LEU A 59 2.08 -1.48 5.61
N GLY A 60 1.33 -2.18 4.76
CA GLY A 60 0.26 -1.59 3.95
C GLY A 60 -0.80 -0.89 4.81
N PHE A 61 -1.27 -1.59 5.83
CA PHE A 61 -2.33 -1.13 6.73
C PHE A 61 -1.90 0.01 7.64
N ALA A 62 -0.80 -0.16 8.37
CA ALA A 62 -0.38 0.76 9.42
C ALA A 62 0.41 1.96 8.89
N TYR A 63 1.16 1.80 7.79
CA TYR A 63 1.96 2.86 7.22
C TYR A 63 1.34 3.45 5.96
N LEU A 64 1.22 2.68 4.87
CA LEU A 64 0.80 3.22 3.57
C LEU A 64 -0.57 3.90 3.62
N GLY A 65 -1.55 3.29 4.28
CA GLY A 65 -2.91 3.83 4.41
C GLY A 65 -2.97 5.20 5.10
N PRO A 66 -2.50 5.31 6.36
CA PRO A 66 -2.45 6.58 7.08
C PRO A 66 -1.53 7.61 6.41
N PHE A 67 -0.34 7.21 5.95
CA PHE A 67 0.60 8.10 5.27
C PHE A 67 -0.03 8.77 4.05
N GLY A 68 -0.65 7.98 3.15
CA GLY A 68 -1.33 8.51 1.97
C GLY A 68 -2.50 9.43 2.31
N HIS A 69 -3.22 9.17 3.40
CA HIS A 69 -4.29 10.07 3.86
C HIS A 69 -3.74 11.46 4.24
N TYR A 70 -2.71 11.50 5.09
CA TYR A 70 -2.16 12.77 5.56
C TYR A 70 -1.40 13.53 4.45
N LEU A 71 -0.72 12.83 3.55
CA LEU A 71 -0.07 13.43 2.39
C LEU A 71 -1.09 14.21 1.53
N HIS A 72 -2.22 13.59 1.21
CA HIS A 72 -3.29 14.27 0.47
C HIS A 72 -3.86 15.46 1.24
N VAL A 73 -4.03 15.37 2.56
CA VAL A 73 -4.48 16.53 3.38
C VAL A 73 -3.50 17.70 3.28
N ILE A 74 -2.19 17.42 3.29
CA ILE A 74 -1.15 18.45 3.14
C ILE A 74 -1.22 19.08 1.74
N LEU A 75 -1.33 18.26 0.68
CA LEU A 75 -1.45 18.78 -0.67
C LEU A 75 -2.72 19.60 -0.89
N GLU A 76 -3.86 19.20 -0.30
CA GLU A 76 -5.07 20.00 -0.36
C GLU A 76 -4.88 21.37 0.31
N LYS A 77 -4.11 21.46 1.41
CA LYS A 77 -3.75 22.74 2.04
C LYS A 77 -2.83 23.58 1.16
N ILE A 78 -1.77 23.00 0.58
CA ILE A 78 -0.80 23.71 -0.28
C ILE A 78 -1.49 24.30 -1.51
N PHE A 79 -2.39 23.54 -2.13
CA PHE A 79 -3.09 23.95 -3.35
C PHE A 79 -4.45 24.59 -3.09
N LYS A 80 -4.77 24.92 -1.83
CA LYS A 80 -6.00 25.61 -1.41
C LYS A 80 -7.28 24.96 -1.92
N GLY A 81 -7.35 23.63 -1.97
CA GLY A 81 -8.54 22.93 -2.43
C GLY A 81 -8.86 23.05 -3.92
N LYS A 82 -7.98 23.65 -4.75
CA LYS A 82 -8.21 23.81 -6.18
C LYS A 82 -8.20 22.45 -6.89
N LYS A 83 -9.17 22.27 -7.80
CA LYS A 83 -9.44 21.02 -8.54
C LYS A 83 -9.39 21.20 -10.06
N ASP A 84 -8.84 22.31 -10.54
CA ASP A 84 -8.61 22.48 -11.98
C ASP A 84 -7.58 21.45 -12.48
N SER A 85 -7.71 20.98 -13.71
CA SER A 85 -6.87 19.91 -14.27
C SER A 85 -5.37 20.24 -14.21
N LYS A 86 -4.99 21.53 -14.33
CA LYS A 86 -3.59 21.96 -14.20
C LYS A 86 -3.08 21.80 -12.77
N THR A 87 -3.88 22.17 -11.77
CA THR A 87 -3.55 21.96 -10.36
C THR A 87 -3.49 20.48 -10.00
N VAL A 88 -4.41 19.65 -10.50
CA VAL A 88 -4.37 18.20 -10.28
C VAL A 88 -3.09 17.60 -10.86
N ALA A 89 -2.70 17.98 -12.08
CA ALA A 89 -1.44 17.54 -12.68
C ALA A 89 -0.23 17.96 -11.83
N LYS A 90 -0.19 19.21 -11.35
CA LYS A 90 0.87 19.70 -10.46
C LYS A 90 0.92 18.95 -9.14
N LYS A 91 -0.23 18.64 -8.52
CA LYS A 91 -0.33 17.82 -7.32
C LYS A 91 0.31 16.45 -7.57
N VAL A 92 -0.10 15.75 -8.64
CA VAL A 92 0.45 14.43 -8.99
C VAL A 92 1.96 14.50 -9.21
N VAL A 93 2.46 15.47 -9.97
CA VAL A 93 3.91 15.63 -10.21
C VAL A 93 4.66 15.84 -8.89
N LEU A 94 4.15 16.71 -8.01
CA LEU A 94 4.76 16.94 -6.71
C LEU A 94 4.76 15.69 -5.82
N GLU A 95 3.63 14.96 -5.77
CA GLU A 95 3.53 13.68 -5.04
C GLU A 95 4.54 12.67 -5.58
N GLN A 96 4.66 12.52 -6.90
CA GLN A 96 5.59 11.58 -7.50
C GLN A 96 7.05 11.98 -7.25
N LEU A 97 7.41 13.26 -7.36
CA LEU A 97 8.79 13.72 -7.15
C LEU A 97 9.24 13.65 -5.69
N THR A 98 8.31 13.69 -4.73
CA THR A 98 8.63 13.66 -3.30
C THR A 98 8.40 12.28 -2.70
N SER A 99 7.19 11.75 -2.86
CA SER A 99 6.72 10.54 -2.19
C SER A 99 7.28 9.29 -2.84
N SER A 100 7.50 9.25 -4.17
CA SER A 100 8.04 8.04 -4.81
C SER A 100 9.48 7.76 -4.41
N PRO A 101 10.44 8.70 -4.47
CA PRO A 101 11.80 8.44 -3.99
C PRO A 101 11.84 8.04 -2.52
N TRP A 102 11.04 8.70 -1.68
CA TRP A 102 10.97 8.41 -0.25
C TRP A 102 10.40 7.02 0.05
N ASN A 103 9.27 6.66 -0.57
CA ASN A 103 8.68 5.33 -0.40
C ASN A 103 9.60 4.23 -0.96
N ASN A 104 10.28 4.49 -2.08
CA ASN A 104 11.20 3.52 -2.66
C ASN A 104 12.40 3.29 -1.73
N LEU A 105 12.97 4.35 -1.16
CA LEU A 105 14.04 4.25 -0.16
C LEU A 105 13.61 3.42 1.06
N LEU A 106 12.45 3.73 1.65
CA LEU A 106 11.92 2.99 2.80
C LEU A 106 11.61 1.54 2.45
N PHE A 107 11.08 1.28 1.25
CA PHE A 107 10.83 -0.07 0.78
C PHE A 107 12.14 -0.86 0.65
N MET A 108 13.17 -0.28 0.05
CA MET A 108 14.47 -0.92 -0.12
C MET A 108 15.13 -1.22 1.24
N ILE A 109 15.11 -0.28 2.18
CA ILE A 109 15.61 -0.48 3.55
C ILE A 109 14.85 -1.61 4.25
N TYR A 110 13.52 -1.56 4.21
CA TYR A 110 12.67 -2.57 4.83
C TYR A 110 12.89 -3.96 4.23
N TYR A 111 13.02 -4.04 2.90
CA TYR A 111 13.22 -5.31 2.22
C TYR A 111 14.58 -5.91 2.54
N GLY A 112 15.66 -5.10 2.52
CA GLY A 112 17.00 -5.56 2.85
C GLY A 112 17.15 -5.97 4.32
N LEU A 113 16.64 -5.16 5.25
CA LEU A 113 16.82 -5.43 6.69
C LEU A 113 15.85 -6.49 7.22
N VAL A 114 14.58 -6.49 6.81
CA VAL A 114 13.56 -7.33 7.44
C VAL A 114 13.23 -8.55 6.59
N VAL A 115 13.17 -8.42 5.28
CA VAL A 115 12.71 -9.51 4.40
C VAL A 115 13.87 -10.44 4.02
N GLU A 116 15.06 -9.89 3.78
CA GLU A 116 16.22 -10.69 3.38
C GLU A 116 16.86 -11.44 4.56
N GLU A 117 16.93 -10.85 5.77
CA GLU A 117 17.30 -11.57 6.99
C GLU A 117 16.42 -12.80 7.23
N ILE A 118 15.10 -12.66 7.02
CA ILE A 118 14.15 -13.78 7.16
C ILE A 118 14.40 -14.85 6.08
N ARG A 119 14.82 -14.47 4.86
CA ARG A 119 15.18 -15.43 3.80
C ARG A 119 16.39 -16.26 4.21
N TYR A 120 17.45 -15.62 4.72
CA TYR A 120 18.64 -16.33 5.21
C TYR A 120 18.31 -17.28 6.37
N GLN A 121 17.51 -16.83 7.34
CA GLN A 121 17.08 -17.66 8.47
C GLN A 121 16.31 -18.93 8.00
N PHE A 122 15.43 -18.79 7.00
CA PHE A 122 14.62 -19.91 6.51
C PHE A 122 15.40 -20.85 5.58
N SER A 123 16.35 -20.34 4.80
CA SER A 123 17.28 -21.16 3.99
C SER A 123 18.12 -22.07 4.88
N TRP A 124 18.70 -21.53 5.95
CA TRP A 124 19.48 -22.31 6.91
C TRP A 124 18.65 -23.39 7.61
N LEU A 125 17.39 -23.09 7.95
CA LEU A 125 16.48 -24.07 8.58
C LEU A 125 15.96 -25.14 7.61
N SER A 126 16.01 -24.91 6.29
CA SER A 126 15.64 -25.92 5.29
C SER A 126 16.79 -26.84 4.88
N GLU A 127 18.01 -26.51 5.28
CA GLU A 127 19.24 -27.31 5.06
C GLU A 127 19.60 -28.20 6.26
N LEU A 128 18.86 -28.08 7.38
CA LEU A 128 18.90 -28.96 8.56
C LEU A 128 17.80 -30.02 8.49
#